data_AF-A0A4Q3UY98-F1
#
_entry.id   AF-A0A4Q3UY98-F1
#
_cell.length_a   1.000
_cell.length_b   1.000
_cell.length_c   1.000
_cell.angle_alpha   90.00
_cell.angle_beta   90.00
_cell.angle_gamma   90.00
#
_symmetry.space_group_name_H-M   'P 1'
#
loop_
_entity.id
_entity.type
_entity.pdbx_description
1 polymer ?
#
loop_
_entity_poly.entity_id
_entity_poly.type
_entity_poly.pdbx_seq_one_letter_code
_entity_poly.pdbx_strand_id
1 'polypeptide(L)' 'EFIKHKKYEEVYGFFDNDASGKKALKYFKDELPDGKVIDCSDLYQGFNDFNDYLVKGKARVLNQLNR' A
#
# COMPACT_ATOMS: atom_id res chain seq x y z
N GLU A 1 1.55 -0.21 21.12
CA GLU A 1 0.81 1.05 21.38
C GLU A 1 1.41 2.33 20.76
N PHE A 2 2.47 2.25 19.94
CA PHE A 2 3.20 3.44 19.44
C PHE A 2 2.41 4.30 18.43
N ILE A 3 1.45 3.70 17.72
CA ILE A 3 0.73 4.31 16.60
C ILE A 3 -0.45 5.17 17.10
N LYS A 4 -0.97 4.86 18.30
CA LYS A 4 -2.08 5.59 18.94
C LYS A 4 -1.65 6.93 19.56
N HIS A 5 -0.40 7.03 20.00
CA HIS A 5 0.11 8.21 20.71
C HIS A 5 0.64 9.31 19.80
N LYS A 6 0.85 9.02 18.51
CA LYS A 6 1.25 10.02 17.53
C LYS A 6 0.03 10.50 16.74
N LYS A 7 -0.17 11.82 16.73
CA LYS A 7 -1.11 12.48 15.82
C LYS A 7 -0.49 12.49 14.42
N TYR A 8 -0.63 11.38 13.70
CA TYR A 8 -0.41 11.38 12.25
C TYR A 8 -1.55 12.18 11.61
N GLU A 9 -1.28 13.05 10.64
CA GLU A 9 -2.33 13.70 9.84
C GLU A 9 -2.92 12.68 8.86
N GLU A 10 -2.05 11.95 8.16
CA GLU A 10 -2.40 10.95 7.17
C GLU A 10 -1.49 9.72 7.31
N VAL A 11 -2.06 8.54 7.11
CA VAL A 11 -1.40 7.24 7.15
C VAL A 11 -1.67 6.56 5.83
N TYR A 12 -0.64 6.47 4.99
CA TYR A 12 -0.69 5.83 3.70
C TYR A 12 -0.39 4.33 3.85
N GLY A 13 -1.39 3.49 3.57
CA GLY A 13 -1.30 2.05 3.67
C GLY A 13 -0.98 1.42 2.32
N PHE A 14 0.27 1.00 2.13
CA PHE A 14 0.72 0.21 0.97
C PHE A 14 0.77 -1.28 1.37
N PHE A 15 -0.40 -1.87 1.60
CA PHE A 15 -0.51 -3.26 1.99
C PHE A 15 -0.61 -4.21 0.80
N ASP A 16 -0.20 -5.46 1.00
CA ASP A 16 -0.43 -6.58 0.09
C ASP A 16 -1.89 -6.62 -0.39
N ASN A 17 -2.13 -6.97 -1.66
CA ASN A 17 -3.50 -7.11 -2.19
C ASN A 17 -4.22 -8.39 -1.71
N ASP A 18 -3.53 -9.19 -0.90
CA ASP A 18 -4.03 -10.40 -0.27
C ASP A 18 -4.98 -10.15 0.92
N ALA A 19 -5.65 -11.23 1.35
CA ALA A 19 -6.58 -11.20 2.49
C ALA A 19 -5.92 -10.68 3.78
N SER A 20 -4.62 -10.93 3.95
CA SER A 20 -3.83 -10.44 5.10
C SER A 20 -3.62 -8.93 5.05
N GLY A 21 -3.33 -8.35 3.88
CA GLY A 21 -3.16 -6.90 3.73
C GLY A 21 -4.47 -6.14 3.94
N LYS A 22 -5.59 -6.68 3.44
CA LYS A 22 -6.93 -6.15 3.73
C LYS A 22 -7.29 -6.20 5.21
N LYS A 23 -6.92 -7.27 5.92
CA LYS A 23 -7.11 -7.37 7.38
C LYS A 23 -6.25 -6.34 8.13
N ALA A 24 -5.00 -6.15 7.72
CA ALA A 24 -4.12 -5.15 8.30
C ALA A 24 -4.70 -3.74 8.10
N LEU A 25 -5.07 -3.36 6.88
CA LEU A 25 -5.70 -2.07 6.59
C LEU A 25 -6.97 -1.85 7.44
N LYS A 26 -7.79 -2.89 7.59
CA LYS A 26 -8.99 -2.82 8.44
C LYS A 26 -8.64 -2.61 9.91
N TYR A 27 -7.61 -3.29 10.41
CA TYR A 27 -7.11 -3.08 11.78
C TYR A 27 -6.61 -1.64 11.98
N PHE A 28 -5.88 -1.09 11.02
CA PHE A 28 -5.44 0.30 11.06
C PHE A 28 -6.60 1.29 11.01
N LYS A 29 -7.63 1.04 10.20
CA LYS A 29 -8.84 1.87 10.14
C LYS A 29 -9.66 1.83 11.43
N ASP A 30 -9.65 0.70 12.13
CA ASP A 30 -10.36 0.53 13.40
C ASP A 30 -9.59 1.16 14.57
N GLU A 31 -8.25 1.05 14.56
CA GLU A 31 -7.37 1.56 15.61
C GLU A 31 -7.07 3.07 15.49
N LEU A 32 -7.16 3.66 14.29
CA LEU A 32 -6.92 5.07 14.03
C LEU A 32 -8.23 5.85 13.86
N PRO A 33 -8.28 7.12 14.28
CA PRO A 33 -9.49 7.93 14.11
C PRO A 33 -9.84 8.12 12.62
N ASP A 34 -11.14 8.17 12.36
CA ASP A 34 -11.78 8.16 11.04
C ASP A 34 -11.16 9.18 10.07
N GLY A 35 -10.89 8.75 8.83
CA GLY A 35 -10.38 9.61 7.75
C GLY A 35 -8.85 9.71 7.61
N LYS A 36 -8.06 9.10 8.51
CA LYS A 36 -6.59 9.19 8.44
C LYS A 36 -5.90 8.09 7.65
N VAL A 37 -6.56 6.95 7.43
CA VAL A 37 -5.94 5.81 6.74
C VAL A 37 -6.36 5.81 5.27
N ILE A 38 -5.42 6.15 4.40
CA ILE A 38 -5.58 6.14 2.95
C ILE A 38 -5.11 4.78 2.44
N ASP A 39 -6.01 4.07 1.76
CA ASP A 39 -5.66 2.83 1.07
C ASP A 39 -4.96 3.18 -0.25
N CYS A 40 -3.70 2.78 -0.38
CA CYS A 40 -2.92 2.96 -1.61
C CYS A 40 -2.82 1.68 -2.42
N SER A 41 -3.48 0.60 -1.98
CA SER A 41 -3.51 -0.71 -2.64
C SER A 41 -4.09 -0.64 -4.06
N ASP A 42 -5.00 0.31 -4.28
CA ASP A 42 -5.61 0.62 -5.58
C ASP A 42 -4.58 1.05 -6.66
N LEU A 43 -3.46 1.68 -6.25
CA LEU A 43 -2.42 2.15 -7.18
C LEU A 43 -1.74 1.00 -7.96
N TYR A 44 -1.73 -0.19 -7.38
CA TYR A 44 -1.16 -1.40 -7.95
C TYR A 44 -2.22 -2.51 -8.04
N GLN A 45 -3.47 -2.12 -8.28
CA GLN A 45 -4.56 -3.07 -8.51
C GLN A 45 -4.22 -4.01 -9.67
N GLY A 46 -4.28 -5.32 -9.42
CA GLY A 46 -3.87 -6.37 -10.38
C GLY A 46 -2.43 -6.87 -10.21
N PHE A 47 -1.68 -6.32 -9.26
CA PHE A 47 -0.36 -6.81 -8.83
C PHE A 47 -0.45 -7.30 -7.38
N ASN A 48 0.35 -8.31 -7.02
CA ASN A 48 0.30 -8.88 -5.67
C ASN A 48 0.67 -7.82 -4.62
N ASP A 49 1.72 -7.07 -4.94
CA ASP A 49 2.34 -6.10 -4.05
C ASP A 49 2.84 -4.88 -4.81
N PHE A 50 3.11 -3.81 -4.07
CA PHE A 50 3.78 -2.62 -4.62
C PHE A 50 5.13 -2.97 -5.27
N ASN A 51 5.88 -3.93 -4.71
CA ASN A 51 7.13 -4.41 -5.32
C ASN A 51 6.90 -5.14 -6.65
N ASP A 52 5.85 -5.97 -6.76
CA ASP A 52 5.52 -6.65 -8.03
C ASP A 52 5.17 -5.63 -9.13
N TYR A 53 4.42 -4.58 -8.76
CA TYR A 53 4.15 -3.44 -9.63
C TYR A 53 5.43 -2.72 -10.08
N LEU A 54 6.32 -2.38 -9.14
CA LEU A 54 7.58 -1.70 -9.44
C LEU A 54 8.51 -2.53 -10.32
N VAL A 55 8.62 -3.84 -10.07
CA VAL A 55 9.49 -4.73 -10.86
C VAL A 55 8.96 -4.89 -12.27
N LYS A 56 7.64 -5.12 -12.45
CA LYS A 56 7.03 -5.19 -13.78
C LYS A 56 7.08 -3.85 -14.52
N GLY A 57 6.89 -2.73 -13.81
CA GLY A 57 7.07 -1.39 -14.35
C GLY A 57 8.51 -1.10 -14.81
N LYS A 58 9.51 -1.44 -13.98
CA LYS A 58 10.94 -1.35 -14.32
C LYS A 58 11.33 -2.26 -15.47
N ALA A 59 10.79 -3.49 -15.52
CA ALA A 59 11.01 -4.40 -16.64
C ALA A 59 10.49 -3.81 -17.96
N ARG A 60 9.42 -3.00 -17.92
CA ARG A 60 8.88 -2.29 -19.08
C ARG A 60 9.82 -1.19 -19.58
N VAL A 61 10.36 -0.38 -18.66
CA VAL A 61 11.33 0.69 -18.98
C VAL A 61 12.67 0.12 -19.44
N LEU A 62 13.18 -0.93 -18.79
CA LEU A 62 14.42 -1.61 -19.17
C LEU A 62 14.31 -2.32 -20.52
N ASN A 63 13.15 -2.88 -20.87
CA ASN A 63 12.91 -3.43 -22.21
C ASN A 63 12.82 -2.34 -23.29
N GLN A 64 12.45 -1.10 -22.95
CA GLN A 64 12.43 0.01 -23.90
C GLN A 64 13.80 0.64 -24.13
N LEU A 65 14.69 0.60 -23.13
CA LEU A 65 16.06 1.12 -23.24
C LEU A 65 17.06 0.14 -23.90
N ASN A 66 16.73 -1.15 -23.96
CA ASN A 66 17.54 -2.17 -24.65
C ASN A 66 17.04 -2.49 -26.07
N ARG A 67 16.20 -1.64 -26.66
CA ARG A 67 15.76 -1.76 -28.07
C ARG A 67 16.42 -0.74 -28.96
#